data_AF-A0A961YS02-F1
#
_entry.id   AF-A0A961YS02-F1
#
_cell.length_a   1.000
_cell.length_b   1.000
_cell.length_c   1.000
_cell.angle_alpha   90.00
_cell.angle_beta   90.00
_cell.angle_gamma   90.00
#
_symmetry.space_group_name_H-M   'P 1'
#
loop_
_entity.id
_entity.type
_entity.pdbx_description
1 polymer ?
#
loop_
_entity_poly.entity_id
_entity_poly.type
_entity_poly.pdbx_seq_one_letter_code
_entity_poly.pdbx_strand_id
1 'polypeptide(L)'
;MEELDERLLSASVGREAIPFEGAFLAGKAFREYRRRGGIRRSPLPDFLIGAHAAVRGYALLIRDAGRYRSYFPRLPVIAPD
;
A
#
# COMPACT_ATOMS: atom_id res chain seq x y z
N MET A 1 -25.59 3.94 1.31
CA MET A 1 -24.23 4.01 0.76
C MET A 1 -23.85 5.48 0.80
N GLU A 2 -22.65 5.86 1.24
CA GLU A 2 -22.28 7.28 1.34
C GLU A 2 -22.14 7.91 -0.06
N GLU A 3 -22.38 9.22 -0.21
CA GLU A 3 -22.21 9.95 -1.49
C GLU A 3 -20.83 9.72 -2.13
N LEU A 4 -19.79 9.57 -1.29
CA LEU A 4 -18.44 9.27 -1.75
C LEU A 4 -18.36 7.92 -2.48
N ASP A 5 -18.98 6.87 -1.95
CA ASP A 5 -18.94 5.54 -2.55
C ASP A 5 -19.62 5.55 -3.93
N GLU A 6 -20.72 6.29 -4.09
CA GLU A 6 -21.41 6.45 -5.38
C GLU A 6 -20.52 7.18 -6.40
N ARG A 7 -19.79 8.21 -5.95
CA ARG A 7 -18.83 8.93 -6.79
C ARG A 7 -17.64 8.05 -7.18
N LEU A 8 -17.14 7.20 -6.27
CA LEU A 8 -16.07 6.26 -6.57
C LEU A 8 -16.52 5.20 -7.58
N LEU A 9 -17.72 4.66 -7.42
CA LEU A 9 -18.29 3.69 -8.36
C LEU A 9 -18.48 4.28 -9.76
N SER A 10 -19.01 5.51 -9.88
CA SER A 10 -19.14 6.18 -11.18
C SER A 10 -17.78 6.49 -11.82
N ALA A 11 -16.73 6.69 -11.02
CA ALA A 11 -15.35 6.82 -11.48
C ALA A 11 -14.64 5.47 -11.76
N SER A 12 -15.37 4.35 -11.75
CA SER A 12 -14.81 2.99 -11.90
C SER A 12 -13.76 2.62 -10.85
N VAL A 13 -13.84 3.21 -9.66
CA VAL A 13 -12.98 2.89 -8.52
C VAL A 13 -13.64 1.81 -7.68
N GLY A 14 -13.05 0.62 -7.70
CA GLY A 14 -13.47 -0.51 -6.86
C GLY A 14 -12.84 -0.46 -5.47
N ARG A 15 -13.58 -0.96 -4.47
CA ARG A 15 -13.04 -1.25 -3.14
C ARG A 15 -12.75 -2.73 -3.03
N GLU A 16 -11.58 -3.07 -2.50
CA GLU A 16 -11.16 -4.45 -2.30
C GLU A 16 -10.74 -4.67 -0.84
N ALA A 17 -11.16 -5.81 -0.27
CA ALA A 17 -10.65 -6.25 1.03
C ALA A 17 -9.18 -6.66 0.89
N ILE A 18 -8.38 -6.46 1.95
CA ILE A 18 -6.97 -6.86 1.93
C ILE A 18 -6.91 -8.39 1.97
N PRO A 19 -6.26 -9.06 1.00
CA PRO A 19 -6.07 -10.51 1.03
C PRO A 19 -5.18 -10.90 2.22
N PHE A 20 -5.37 -12.12 2.75
CA PHE A 20 -4.63 -12.60 3.92
C PHE A 20 -3.11 -12.57 3.67
N GLU A 21 -2.68 -12.94 2.47
CA GLU A 21 -1.29 -12.89 2.02
C GLU A 21 -0.74 -11.46 2.03
N GLY A 22 -1.59 -10.48 1.70
CA GLY A 22 -1.27 -9.05 1.77
C GLY A 22 -1.05 -8.60 3.22
N ALA A 23 -1.94 -8.99 4.13
CA ALA A 23 -1.78 -8.71 5.57
C ALA A 23 -0.51 -9.35 6.15
N PHE A 24 -0.22 -10.60 5.78
CA PHE A 24 0.99 -11.30 6.20
C PHE A 24 2.26 -10.63 5.67
N LEU A 25 2.28 -10.26 4.38
CA LEU A 25 3.41 -9.57 3.77
C LEU A 25 3.64 -8.19 4.41
N ALA A 26 2.57 -7.45 4.71
CA ALA A 26 2.64 -6.18 5.42
C ALA A 26 3.27 -6.34 6.81
N GLY A 27 2.88 -7.38 7.56
CA GLY A 27 3.47 -7.70 8.86
C GLY A 27 4.98 -7.95 8.80
N LYS A 28 5.45 -8.69 7.78
CA LYS A 28 6.90 -8.92 7.56
C LYS A 28 7.65 -7.62 7.28
N ALA A 29 7.11 -6.79 6.38
CA ALA A 29 7.72 -5.51 6.02
C ALA A 29 7.72 -4.52 7.19
N PHE A 30 6.62 -4.45 7.95
CA PHE A 30 6.52 -3.61 9.13
C PHE A 30 7.47 -4.05 10.24
N ARG A 31 7.61 -5.37 10.47
CA ARG A 31 8.59 -5.92 11.42
C ARG A 31 10.02 -5.48 11.05
N GLU A 32 10.38 -5.57 9.77
CA GLU A 32 11.69 -5.14 9.27
C GLU A 32 11.89 -3.63 9.45
N TYR A 33 10.91 -2.82 9.07
CA TYR A 33 10.91 -1.38 9.33
C TYR A 33 11.13 -1.04 10.81
N ARG A 34 10.43 -1.74 11.72
CA ARG A 34 10.57 -1.53 13.17
C ARG A 34 11.97 -1.91 13.67
N ARG A 35 12.59 -2.96 13.11
CA ARG A 35 13.94 -3.40 13.45
C ARG A 35 15.02 -2.43 12.98
N ARG A 36 14.85 -1.79 11.81
CA ARG A 36 15.80 -0.79 11.28
C ARG A 36 15.93 0.48 12.13
N GLY A 37 14.97 0.75 13.03
CA GLY A 37 15.03 1.90 13.93
C GLY A 37 14.83 3.24 13.22
N GLY A 38 15.35 4.32 13.80
CA GLY A 38 15.22 5.68 13.26
C GLY A 38 13.86 6.35 13.50
N ILE A 39 13.61 7.46 12.79
CA ILE A 39 12.36 8.23 12.91
C ILE A 39 11.22 7.42 12.28
N ARG A 40 10.25 7.05 13.11
CA ARG A 40 9.14 6.18 12.73
C ARG A 40 7.96 6.96 12.15
N ARG A 41 8.01 7.30 10.86
CA ARG A 41 6.95 8.08 10.17
C ARG A 41 5.87 7.24 9.48
N SER A 42 6.13 5.96 9.25
CA SER A 42 5.24 5.06 8.54
C SER A 42 4.42 4.20 9.52
N PRO A 43 3.09 4.38 9.62
CA PRO A 43 2.24 3.49 10.38
C PRO A 43 2.02 2.17 9.63
N LEU A 44 1.50 1.13 10.32
CA LEU A 44 1.20 -0.17 9.70
C LEU A 44 0.31 -0.10 8.44
N PRO A 45 -0.70 0.78 8.34
CA PRO A 45 -1.53 0.92 7.14
C PRO A 45 -0.76 1.17 5.84
N ASP A 46 0.36 1.91 5.87
CA ASP A 46 1.19 2.13 4.67
C ASP A 46 1.73 0.80 4.10
N PHE A 47 2.12 -0.11 5.01
CA PHE A 47 2.61 -1.43 4.63
C PHE A 47 1.48 -2.33 4.12
N LEU A 48 0.26 -2.17 4.66
CA LEU A 48 -0.92 -2.86 4.15
C LEU A 48 -1.23 -2.44 2.71
N ILE A 49 -1.15 -1.14 2.39
CA ILE A 49 -1.38 -0.63 1.04
C ILE A 49 -0.35 -1.21 0.06
N GLY A 50 0.94 -1.12 0.38
CA GLY A 50 2.00 -1.62 -0.49
C GLY A 50 1.97 -3.14 -0.67
N ALA A 51 1.69 -3.89 0.40
CA ALA A 51 1.60 -5.34 0.34
C ALA A 51 0.38 -5.82 -0.43
N HIS A 52 -0.77 -5.14 -0.28
CA HIS A 52 -1.98 -5.43 -1.03
C HIS A 52 -1.71 -5.28 -2.54
N ALA A 53 -1.16 -4.13 -2.96
CA ALA A 53 -0.82 -3.90 -4.36
C ALA A 53 0.19 -4.94 -4.88
N ALA A 54 1.21 -5.29 -4.09
CA ALA A 54 2.23 -6.26 -4.49
C ALA A 54 1.67 -7.68 -4.66
N VAL A 55 0.76 -8.11 -3.79
CA VAL A 55 0.13 -9.44 -3.88
C VAL A 55 -0.83 -9.53 -5.07
N ARG A 56 -1.57 -8.46 -5.35
CA ARG A 56 -2.53 -8.41 -6.48
C ARG A 56 -1.88 -8.11 -7.83
N GLY A 57 -0.59 -7.75 -7.84
CA GLY A 57 0.13 -7.36 -9.07
C GLY A 57 -0.29 -6.00 -9.62
N TYR A 58 -0.81 -5.10 -8.77
CA TYR A 58 -1.21 -3.76 -9.16
C TYR A 58 -0.01 -2.81 -9.21
N ALA A 59 -0.16 -1.71 -9.95
CA ALA A 59 0.70 -0.53 -9.79
C ALA A 59 0.17 0.34 -8.64
N LEU A 60 1.08 0.89 -7.83
CA LEU A 60 0.74 1.79 -6.74
C LEU A 60 0.98 3.26 -7.13
N LEU A 61 -0.09 4.06 -7.15
CA LEU A 61 -0.03 5.51 -7.33
C LEU A 61 0.20 6.20 -5.98
N ILE A 62 1.33 6.90 -5.80
CA ILE A 62 1.66 7.59 -4.55
C ILE A 62 2.64 8.76 -4.76
N ARG A 63 2.57 9.78 -3.91
CA ARG A 63 3.50 10.92 -3.95
C ARG A 63 4.91 10.57 -3.45
N ASP A 64 5.05 9.82 -2.35
CA ASP A 64 6.36 9.43 -1.78
C ASP A 64 6.72 7.98 -2.19
N ALA A 65 7.37 7.83 -3.34
CA ALA A 65 7.74 6.51 -3.87
C ALA A 65 8.88 5.81 -3.12
N GLY A 66 9.79 6.56 -2.49
CA GLY A 66 11.06 6.03 -1.98
C GLY A 66 10.87 4.94 -0.93
N ARG A 67 9.85 5.13 -0.07
CA ARG A 67 9.48 4.17 0.97
C ARG A 67 8.96 2.85 0.38
N TYR A 68 8.04 2.92 -0.57
CA TYR A 68 7.39 1.73 -1.12
C TYR A 68 8.38 0.89 -1.92
N ARG A 69 9.27 1.53 -2.69
CA ARG A 69 10.36 0.84 -3.41
C ARG A 69 11.32 0.11 -2.48
N SER A 70 11.54 0.62 -1.25
CA SER A 70 12.44 0.00 -0.27
C SER A 70 11.89 -1.29 0.35
N TYR A 71 10.58 -1.38 0.56
CA TYR A 71 9.94 -2.53 1.21
C TYR A 71 9.27 -3.49 0.22
N PHE A 72 8.92 -3.01 -0.97
CA PHE A 72 8.26 -3.77 -2.04
C PHE A 72 9.00 -3.53 -3.36
N PRO A 73 10.23 -4.02 -3.52
CA PRO A 73 11.09 -3.69 -4.67
C PRO A 73 10.55 -4.16 -6.03
N ARG A 74 9.61 -5.11 -6.03
CA ARG A 74 8.94 -5.60 -7.25
C ARG A 74 7.61 -4.91 -7.54
N LEU A 75 7.14 -4.03 -6.65
CA LEU A 75 5.88 -3.31 -6.82
C LEU A 75 6.10 -2.17 -7.83
N PRO A 76 5.35 -2.13 -8.95
CA PRO A 76 5.35 -0.95 -9.82
C PRO A 76 4.82 0.26 -9.05
N VAL A 77 5.59 1.35 -8.99
CA VAL A 77 5.18 2.59 -8.31
C VAL A 77 5.15 3.74 -9.30
N ILE A 78 3.98 4.36 -9.41
CA ILE A 78 3.72 5.57 -10.19
C ILE A 78 3.71 6.76 -9.23
N ALA A 79 4.59 7.73 -9.45
CA ALA A 79 4.68 8.93 -8.63
C ALA A 79 4.68 10.16 -9.55
N PRO A 80 3.53 10.85 -9.68
CA PRO A 80 3.44 12.11 -10.40
C PRO A 80 4.17 13.23 -9.64
N ASP A 81 4.76 14.15 -10.40
CA ASP A 81 5.39 15.38 -9.89
C ASP A 81 4.35 16.39 -9.35
#